data_AF-A0A1A0H7I1-F1
#
_entry.id   AF-A0A1A0H7I1-F1
#
_cell.length_a   1.000
_cell.length_b   1.000
_cell.length_c   1.000
_cell.angle_alpha   90.00
_cell.angle_beta   90.00
_cell.angle_gamma   90.00
#
_symmetry.space_group_name_H-M   'P 1'
#
loop_
_entity.id
_entity.type
_entity.pdbx_description
1 polymer ?
#
loop_
_entity_poly.entity_id
_entity_poly.type
_entity_poly.pdbx_seq_one_letter_code
_entity_poly.pdbx_strand_id
1 'polypeptide(L)'
;MPIAQMSPERIEQINSQLLTAGAVGFLKGTIVALVSGSYFSYKYNFGHNKRFFLPQCKVGYFIAWGIVGITFAVENAKISVTKDLAEEENIQRQLYCKQELGGN
;
A
#
# COMPACT_ATOMS: atom_id res chain seq x y z
N MET A 1 -25.90 2.01 -4.56
CA MET A 1 -26.29 0.99 -3.55
C MET A 1 -25.52 1.27 -2.26
N PRO A 2 -26.08 1.02 -1.07
CA PRO A 2 -25.30 1.11 0.17
C PRO A 2 -24.12 0.14 0.11
N ILE A 3 -23.02 0.50 0.78
CA ILE A 3 -21.73 -0.22 0.86
C ILE A 3 -21.89 -1.70 1.30
N ALA A 4 -23.09 -2.09 1.78
CA ALA A 4 -23.47 -3.42 2.23
C ALA A 4 -23.62 -4.50 1.13
N GLN A 5 -23.54 -4.18 -0.17
CA GLN A 5 -23.67 -5.18 -1.25
C GLN A 5 -22.51 -5.12 -2.25
N MET A 6 -21.27 -5.10 -1.77
CA MET A 6 -20.12 -5.39 -2.64
C MET A 6 -20.19 -6.88 -3.04
N SER A 7 -20.22 -7.18 -4.35
CA SER A 7 -20.22 -8.58 -4.81
C SER A 7 -18.95 -9.28 -4.30
N PRO A 8 -19.02 -10.56 -3.93
CA PRO A 8 -17.85 -11.31 -3.45
C PRO A 8 -16.68 -11.26 -4.45
N GLU A 9 -16.98 -11.22 -5.75
CA GLU A 9 -16.01 -11.07 -6.83
C GLU A 9 -15.26 -9.73 -6.79
N ARG A 10 -15.92 -8.61 -6.44
CA ARG A 10 -15.26 -7.31 -6.27
C ARG A 10 -14.33 -7.31 -5.06
N ILE A 11 -14.74 -7.94 -3.95
CA ILE A 11 -13.90 -8.04 -2.76
C ILE A 11 -12.63 -8.82 -3.08
N GLU A 12 -12.75 -9.89 -3.86
CA GLU A 12 -11.60 -10.69 -4.30
C GLU A 12 -10.66 -9.90 -5.22
N GLN A 13 -11.21 -9.12 -6.16
CA GLN A 13 -10.41 -8.22 -7.01
C GLN A 13 -9.67 -7.15 -6.20
N ILE A 14 -10.35 -6.50 -5.25
CA ILE A 14 -9.74 -5.51 -4.35
C ILE A 14 -8.63 -6.18 -3.51
N ASN A 15 -8.89 -7.36 -2.95
CA ASN A 15 -7.88 -8.09 -2.18
C ASN A 15 -6.66 -8.46 -3.01
N SER A 16 -6.85 -8.91 -4.27
CA SER A 16 -5.75 -9.21 -5.19
C SER A 16 -4.91 -7.96 -5.51
N GLN A 17 -5.57 -6.82 -5.72
CA GLN A 17 -4.89 -5.54 -5.93
C GLN A 17 -4.13 -5.09 -4.67
N LEU A 18 -4.71 -5.23 -3.48
CA LEU A 18 -4.05 -4.91 -2.22
C LEU A 18 -2.85 -5.81 -1.94
N LEU A 19 -2.95 -7.11 -2.26
CA LEU A 19 -1.83 -8.05 -2.17
C LEU A 19 -0.69 -7.66 -3.11
N THR A 20 -1.03 -7.35 -4.36
CA THR A 20 -0.06 -6.92 -5.37
C THR A 20 0.60 -5.60 -4.95
N ALA A 21 -0.18 -4.63 -4.49
CA ALA A 21 0.32 -3.37 -3.96
C ALA A 21 1.21 -3.58 -2.73
N GLY A 22 0.82 -4.49 -1.83
CA GLY A 22 1.63 -4.89 -0.68
C GLY A 22 2.98 -5.48 -1.08
N ALA A 23 3.01 -6.38 -2.07
CA ALA A 23 4.25 -6.95 -2.59
C ALA A 23 5.16 -5.89 -3.21
N VAL A 24 4.60 -4.96 -3.99
CA VAL A 24 5.34 -3.81 -4.55
C VAL A 24 5.83 -2.88 -3.43
N GLY A 25 5.02 -2.64 -2.40
CA GLY A 25 5.37 -1.86 -1.23
C GLY A 25 6.52 -2.46 -0.44
N PHE A 26 6.49 -3.78 -0.25
CA PHE A 26 7.59 -4.53 0.36
C PHE A 26 8.89 -4.34 -0.42
N LEU A 27 8.87 -4.53 -1.75
CA LEU A 27 10.05 -4.33 -2.60
C LEU A 27 10.60 -2.89 -2.52
N LYS A 28 9.72 -1.89 -2.45
CA LYS A 28 10.16 -0.49 -2.24
C LYS A 28 10.78 -0.31 -0.85
N GLY A 29 10.16 -0.89 0.18
CA GLY A 29 10.67 -0.88 1.55
C GLY A 29 12.04 -1.56 1.67
N THR A 30 12.26 -2.69 1.00
CA THR A 30 13.55 -3.40 1.02
C THR A 30 14.66 -2.60 0.34
N ILE A 31 14.36 -1.87 -0.75
CA ILE A 31 15.33 -0.96 -1.37
C ILE A 31 15.72 0.15 -0.39
N VAL A 32 14.76 0.77 0.30
CA VAL A 32 15.05 1.79 1.31
C VAL A 32 15.90 1.20 2.44
N ALA A 33 15.57 0.00 2.91
CA ALA A 33 16.32 -0.72 3.93
C ALA A 33 17.77 -1.01 3.51
N LEU A 34 18.00 -1.38 2.24
CA LEU A 34 19.32 -1.67 1.70
C LEU A 34 20.18 -0.42 1.59
N VAL A 35 19.63 0.67 1.06
CA VAL A 35 20.37 1.93 0.88
C VAL A 35 20.71 2.54 2.23
N SER A 36 19.71 2.70 3.10
CA SER A 36 19.90 3.28 4.44
C SER A 36 20.72 2.35 5.35
N GLY A 37 20.48 1.04 5.30
CA GLY A 37 21.22 0.03 6.06
C GLY A 37 22.68 -0.07 5.63
N SER A 38 22.98 0.03 4.34
CA SER A 38 24.36 0.10 3.83
C SER A 38 25.08 1.35 4.33
N TYR A 39 24.41 2.50 4.30
CA TYR A 39 24.96 3.76 4.83
C TYR A 39 25.26 3.66 6.34
N PHE A 40 24.31 3.15 7.13
CA PHE A 40 24.53 2.95 8.56
C PHE A 40 25.62 1.92 8.84
N SER A 41 25.67 0.83 8.08
CA SER A 41 26.72 -0.18 8.20
C SER A 41 28.10 0.41 7.91
N TYR A 42 28.23 1.30 6.91
CA TYR A 42 29.48 2.01 6.63
C TYR A 42 29.84 2.97 7.77
N LYS A 43 28.91 3.85 8.19
CA LYS A 43 29.16 4.83 9.24
C LYS A 43 29.54 4.20 10.59
N TYR A 44 28.89 3.09 10.97
CA TYR A 44 29.06 2.49 12.30
C TYR A 44 30.09 1.35 12.35
N ASN A 45 30.40 0.64 11.25
CA ASN A 45 31.47 -0.37 11.26
C ASN A 45 32.87 0.22 11.07
N PHE A 46 32.99 1.39 10.44
CA PHE A 46 34.27 2.11 10.31
C PHE A 46 34.53 3.10 11.47
N GLY A 47 33.56 3.29 12.37
CA GLY A 47 33.71 4.11 13.58
C GLY A 47 34.27 3.33 14.78
N HIS A 48 34.74 4.05 15.80
CA HIS A 48 35.41 3.53 17.01
C HIS A 48 34.56 2.58 17.91
N ASN A 49 33.36 2.16 17.49
CA ASN A 49 32.42 1.35 18.27
C ASN A 49 31.94 0.11 17.47
N LYS A 50 32.81 -0.91 17.39
CA LYS A 50 32.73 -2.12 16.53
C LYS A 50 31.53 -3.08 16.76
N ARG A 51 30.45 -2.72 17.45
CA ARG A 51 29.40 -3.69 17.84
C ARG A 51 27.94 -3.27 17.66
N PHE A 52 27.63 -2.11 17.08
CA PHE A 52 26.23 -1.63 17.05
C PHE A 52 25.33 -2.30 16.00
N PHE A 53 25.88 -2.88 14.93
CA PHE A 53 25.09 -3.45 13.84
C PHE A 53 25.22 -4.98 13.80
N LEU A 54 24.82 -5.62 14.90
CA LEU A 54 24.73 -7.08 14.99
C LEU A 54 23.81 -7.63 13.88
N PRO A 55 24.07 -8.84 13.35
CA PRO A 55 23.27 -9.42 12.25
C PRO A 55 21.77 -9.45 12.55
N GLN A 56 21.40 -9.66 13.81
CA GLN A 56 20.01 -9.66 14.27
C GLN A 56 19.34 -8.29 14.11
N CYS A 57 20.04 -7.21 14.47
CA CYS A 57 19.55 -5.84 14.29
C CYS A 57 19.43 -5.48 12.81
N LYS A 58 20.31 -5.98 11.94
CA LYS A 58 20.21 -5.82 10.48
C LYS A 58 18.95 -6.46 9.93
N VAL A 59 18.65 -7.69 10.34
CA VAL A 59 17.45 -8.42 9.92
C VAL A 59 16.20 -7.70 10.43
N GLY A 60 16.18 -7.28 11.70
CA GLY A 60 15.07 -6.52 12.27
C GLY A 60 14.82 -5.19 11.55
N TYR A 61 15.89 -4.47 11.21
CA TYR A 61 15.82 -3.22 10.44
C TYR A 61 15.23 -3.43 9.05
N PHE A 62 15.62 -4.51 8.38
CA PHE A 62 15.11 -4.86 7.06
C PHE A 62 13.63 -5.22 7.10
N ILE A 63 13.22 -6.03 8.07
CA ILE A 63 11.81 -6.40 8.28
C ILE A 63 10.97 -5.16 8.59
N ALA A 64 11.46 -4.27 9.47
CA ALA A 64 10.74 -3.05 9.84
C ALA A 64 10.45 -2.17 8.61
N TRP A 65 11.45 -1.93 7.76
CA TRP A 65 11.26 -1.19 6.51
C TRP A 65 10.36 -1.92 5.50
N GLY A 66 10.40 -3.26 5.47
CA GLY A 66 9.48 -4.06 4.68
C GLY A 66 8.02 -3.85 5.09
N ILE A 67 7.74 -3.87 6.40
CA ILE A 67 6.40 -3.61 6.94
C ILE A 67 5.95 -2.18 6.62
N VAL A 68 6.81 -1.19 6.85
CA VAL A 68 6.51 0.22 6.52
C VAL A 68 6.17 0.37 5.03
N GLY A 69 6.95 -0.25 4.15
CA GLY A 69 6.72 -0.24 2.71
C GLY A 69 5.38 -0.86 2.31
N ILE A 70 5.01 -2.00 2.91
CA ILE A 70 3.70 -2.64 2.71
C ILE A 70 2.58 -1.70 3.14
N THR A 71 2.65 -1.15 4.36
CA THR A 71 1.60 -0.29 4.92
C THR A 71 1.35 0.92 4.03
N PHE A 72 2.40 1.64 3.61
CA PHE A 72 2.25 2.80 2.72
C PHE A 72 1.65 2.45 1.35
N ALA A 73 2.03 1.31 0.77
CA ALA A 73 1.51 0.91 -0.53
C ALA A 73 0.04 0.48 -0.44
N VAL A 74 -0.32 -0.24 0.62
CA VAL A 74 -1.70 -0.67 0.90
C VAL A 74 -2.59 0.54 1.19
N GLU A 75 -2.13 1.53 1.97
CA GLU A 75 -2.89 2.75 2.23
C GLU A 75 -3.14 3.56 0.95
N ASN A 76 -2.11 3.73 0.12
CA ASN A 76 -2.27 4.41 -1.17
C ASN A 76 -3.25 3.68 -2.10
N ALA A 77 -3.18 2.35 -2.16
CA ALA A 77 -4.11 1.54 -2.95
C ALA A 77 -5.54 1.66 -2.43
N LYS A 78 -5.75 1.65 -1.10
CA LYS A 78 -7.07 1.88 -0.49
C LYS A 78 -7.64 3.25 -0.86
N ILE A 79 -6.82 4.30 -0.84
CA ILE A 79 -7.26 5.64 -1.24
C ILE A 79 -7.70 5.66 -2.71
N SER A 80 -6.94 5.02 -3.60
CA SER A 80 -7.30 4.92 -5.02
C SER A 80 -8.63 4.19 -5.21
N VAL A 81 -8.76 2.99 -4.64
CA VAL A 81 -10.00 2.18 -4.73
C VAL A 81 -11.20 2.95 -4.17
N THR A 82 -11.01 3.70 -3.07
CA THR A 82 -12.08 4.52 -2.49
C THR A 82 -12.52 5.65 -3.42
N LYS A 83 -11.57 6.29 -4.13
CA LYS A 83 -11.88 7.30 -5.14
C LYS A 83 -12.64 6.70 -6.32
N ASP A 84 -12.16 5.56 -6.83
CA ASP A 84 -12.79 4.86 -7.94
C ASP A 84 -14.25 4.48 -7.60
N LEU A 85 -14.49 4.00 -6.37
CA LEU A 85 -15.84 3.72 -5.85
C LEU A 85 -16.72 4.97 -5.77
N ALA A 86 -16.17 6.10 -5.30
CA ALA A 86 -16.91 7.35 -5.20
C ALA A 86 -17.28 7.92 -6.57
N GLU A 87 -16.39 7.81 -7.55
CA GLU A 87 -16.65 8.21 -8.94
C GLU A 87 -17.73 7.33 -9.58
N GLU A 88 -17.66 6.00 -9.38
CA GLU A 88 -18.65 5.06 -9.89
C GLU A 88 -20.04 5.33 -9.31
N GLU A 89 -20.13 5.67 -8.02
CA GLU A 89 -21.39 6.07 -7.39
C GLU A 89 -21.93 7.38 -7.98
N ASN A 90 -21.06 8.36 -8.23
CA ASN A 90 -21.46 9.63 -8.82
C ASN A 90 -21.97 9.45 -10.26
N ILE A 91 -21.31 8.60 -11.06
CA ILE A 91 -21.75 8.25 -12.42
C ILE A 91 -23.12 7.57 -12.38
N GLN A 92 -23.34 6.62 -11.46
CA GLN A 92 -24.65 5.99 -11.32
C GLN A 92 -25.72 6.99 -10.94
N ARG A 93 -25.46 7.89 -9.97
CA ARG A 93 -26.41 8.97 -9.62
C ARG A 93 -26.74 9.84 -10.82
N GLN A 94 -25.76 10.18 -11.65
CA GLN A 94 -25.99 10.96 -12.88
C GLN A 94 -26.83 10.18 -13.91
N LEU A 95 -26.61 8.87 -14.07
CA LEU A 95 -27.41 8.02 -14.96
C LEU A 95 -28.87 7.93 -14.48
N TYR A 96 -29.10 7.70 -13.19
CA TYR A 96 -30.45 7.71 -12.61
C TYR A 96 -31.14 9.06 -12.82
N CYS A 97 -30.44 10.16 -12.56
CA CYS A 97 -30.99 11.51 -12.73
C CYS A 97 -31.32 11.81 -14.21
N LYS A 98 -30.48 11.37 -15.16
CA LYS A 98 -30.78 11.48 -16.60
C LYS A 98 -31.96 10.63 -17.03
N GLN A 99 -32.14 9.45 -16.44
CA GLN A 99 -33.25 8.56 -16.76
C GLN A 99 -34.58 9.09 -16.20
N GLU A 100 -34.56 9.75 -15.04
CA GLU A 100 -35.72 10.46 -14.50
C GLU A 100 -36.07 11.73 -15.29
N LEU A 101 -35.06 12.46 -15.80
CA LEU A 101 -35.28 13.67 -16.62
C LEU A 101 -35.61 13.38 -18.10
N GLY A 102 -35.24 12.20 -18.61
CA GLY A 102 -35.52 11.75 -19.97
C GLY A 102 -36.84 10.97 -20.13
N GLY A 103 -37.60 10.83 -19.05
CA GLY A 103 -38.93 10.22 -19.05
C GLY A 103 -40.02 11.20 -19.47
N ASN A 104 -40.05 11.59 -20.74
CA ASN A 104 -41.24 12.07 -21.43
C ASN A 104 -41.14 11.79 -22.94
#